data_AF-A0A6F9BR30-F1
#
_entry.id   AF-A0A6F9BR30-F1
#
_cell.length_a   1.000
_cell.length_b   1.000
_cell.length_c   1.000
_cell.angle_alpha   90.00
_cell.angle_beta   90.00
_cell.angle_gamma   90.00
#
_symmetry.space_group_name_H-M   'P 1'
#
loop_
_entity.id
_entity.type
_entity.pdbx_description
1 polymer ?
#
loop_
_entity_poly.entity_id
_entity_poly.type
_entity_poly.pdbx_seq_one_letter_code
_entity_poly.pdbx_strand_id
1 'polypeptide(L)'
;LPSHTCGNPGLIPKGVIHGTRYNIGDKIRYSCLMGYILEGHAALTCIVSPGTGASWDFPAPFCRAEGACGGTLRGTTGTISSPHFPSEYENNAGCTWSILAEPGDTIALVFSDFQLEDRYDFLEISGTEAPSIW
;
A
#
# COMPACT_ATOMS: atom_id res chain seq x y z
N LEU A 1 -13.22 18.36 26.52
CA LEU A 1 -12.49 19.33 25.69
C LEU A 1 -12.08 18.65 24.40
N PRO A 2 -12.00 19.37 23.26
CA PRO A 2 -11.43 18.82 22.03
C PRO A 2 -9.97 18.39 22.29
N SER A 3 -9.56 17.24 21.77
CA SER A 3 -8.16 16.83 21.84
C SER A 3 -7.32 17.72 20.93
N HIS A 4 -6.18 18.21 21.42
CA HIS A 4 -5.19 18.93 20.59
C HIS A 4 -4.13 17.99 19.99
N THR A 5 -4.24 16.69 20.24
CA THR A 5 -3.31 15.66 19.80
C THR A 5 -4.02 14.54 19.07
N CYS A 6 -3.41 14.02 18.00
CA CYS A 6 -3.95 12.90 17.23
C CYS A 6 -3.79 11.53 17.90
N GLY A 7 -3.15 11.49 19.07
CA GLY A 7 -2.85 10.25 19.78
C GLY A 7 -1.70 9.48 19.13
N ASN A 8 -1.22 8.46 19.85
CA ASN A 8 -0.19 7.59 19.34
C ASN A 8 -0.77 6.73 18.20
N PRO A 9 -0.17 6.73 17.00
CA PRO A 9 -0.64 5.92 15.86
C PRO A 9 -0.53 4.39 16.07
N GLY A 10 0.05 3.94 17.18
CA GLY A 10 0.24 2.53 17.50
C GLY A 10 1.55 1.97 16.96
N LEU A 11 1.77 0.68 17.16
CA LEU A 11 2.94 -0.02 16.61
C LEU A 11 2.64 -0.46 15.18
N ILE A 12 3.62 -0.30 14.29
CA ILE A 12 3.57 -0.83 12.94
C ILE A 12 4.44 -2.10 12.93
N PRO A 13 3.87 -3.31 12.79
CA PRO A 13 4.65 -4.53 12.69
C PRO A 13 5.66 -4.42 11.56
N LYS A 14 6.94 -4.70 11.85
CA LYS A 14 8.04 -4.61 10.88
C LYS A 14 8.21 -3.20 10.28
N GLY A 15 7.67 -2.18 10.94
CA GLY A 15 7.81 -0.77 10.60
C GLY A 15 8.51 0.03 11.69
N VAL A 16 8.93 1.24 11.33
CA VAL A 16 9.59 2.22 12.17
C VAL A 16 8.89 3.56 11.98
N ILE A 17 8.59 4.23 13.09
CA ILE A 17 7.96 5.55 13.10
C ILE A 17 9.04 6.60 13.40
N HIS A 18 9.12 7.60 12.54
CA HIS A 18 10.02 8.74 12.65
C HIS A 18 9.23 9.97 13.10
N GLY A 19 9.38 10.32 14.37
CA GLY A 19 8.71 11.46 14.98
C GLY A 19 8.17 11.11 16.36
N THR A 20 8.15 12.10 17.25
CA THR A 20 7.77 11.91 18.66
C THR A 20 6.69 12.87 19.13
N ARG A 21 6.28 13.82 18.28
CA ARG A 21 5.24 14.80 18.58
C ARG A 21 4.00 14.56 17.72
N TYR A 22 2.84 14.70 18.34
CA TYR A 22 1.55 14.34 17.76
C TYR A 22 0.51 15.46 17.93
N ASN A 23 0.95 16.72 18.05
CA ASN A 23 0.05 17.86 18.13
C ASN A 23 -0.44 18.24 16.74
N ILE A 24 -1.55 18.97 16.67
CA ILE A 24 -2.04 19.54 15.40
C ILE A 24 -0.90 20.28 14.69
N GLY A 25 -0.68 19.93 13.42
CA GLY A 25 0.39 20.44 12.55
C GLY A 25 1.67 19.60 12.54
N ASP A 26 1.91 18.72 13.52
CA ASP A 26 3.06 17.82 13.50
C ASP A 26 2.92 16.77 12.38
N LYS A 27 4.05 16.41 11.78
CA LYS A 27 4.16 15.36 10.76
C LYS A 27 5.09 14.26 11.24
N ILE A 28 4.62 13.02 11.11
CA ILE A 28 5.41 11.80 11.36
C ILE A 28 5.64 11.07 10.05
N ARG A 29 6.74 10.31 9.98
CA ARG A 29 7.05 9.47 8.82
C ARG A 29 7.15 8.01 9.19
N TYR A 30 6.91 7.14 8.24
CA TYR A 30 7.00 5.70 8.39
C TYR A 30 8.03 5.12 7.43
N SER A 31 8.74 4.10 7.88
CA SER A 31 9.60 3.27 7.04
C SER A 31 9.49 1.81 7.46
N CYS A 32 9.77 0.88 6.56
CA CYS A 32 9.78 -0.55 6.88
C CYS A 32 11.19 -1.07 7.14
N LEU A 33 11.28 -2.17 7.89
CA LEU A 33 12.52 -2.92 8.04
C LEU A 33 12.95 -3.52 6.68
N MET A 34 14.23 -3.89 6.56
CA MET A 34 14.76 -4.54 5.36
C MET A 34 13.95 -5.80 4.99
N GLY A 35 13.63 -5.97 3.70
CA GLY A 35 12.76 -7.04 3.20
C GLY A 35 11.26 -6.77 3.35
N TYR A 36 10.87 -5.53 3.65
CA TYR A 36 9.48 -5.11 3.72
C TYR A 36 9.28 -3.80 2.94
N ILE A 37 8.12 -3.70 2.29
CA ILE A 37 7.69 -2.56 1.49
C ILE A 37 6.55 -1.85 2.24
N LEU A 38 6.60 -0.52 2.27
CA LEU A 38 5.59 0.31 2.92
C LEU A 38 4.36 0.47 2.01
N GLU A 39 3.20 0.04 2.51
CA GLU A 39 1.91 0.20 1.85
C GLU A 39 1.12 1.32 2.54
N GLY A 40 0.75 2.35 1.78
CA GLY A 40 0.04 3.53 2.26
C GLY A 40 0.88 4.82 2.24
N HIS A 41 0.47 5.82 3.03
CA HIS A 41 1.15 7.11 3.09
C HIS A 41 2.40 7.02 3.98
N ALA A 42 3.57 7.33 3.40
CA ALA A 42 4.84 7.35 4.13
C ALA A 42 4.92 8.46 5.19
N ALA A 43 4.00 9.43 5.16
CA ALA A 43 3.95 10.51 6.15
C ALA A 43 2.51 10.88 6.46
N LEU A 44 2.22 11.08 7.75
CA LEU A 44 0.93 11.55 8.24
C LEU A 44 1.07 12.90 8.92
N THR A 45 0.06 13.73 8.77
CA THR A 45 -0.04 15.06 9.39
C THR A 45 -1.20 15.07 10.36
N CYS A 46 -0.96 15.56 11.58
CA CYS A 46 -2.01 15.70 12.56
C CYS A 46 -2.86 16.94 12.22
N ILE A 47 -4.14 16.75 11.91
CA ILE A 47 -5.06 17.80 11.46
C ILE A 47 -6.19 18.04 12.46
N VAL A 48 -6.84 19.20 12.34
CA VAL A 48 -8.07 19.49 13.08
C VAL A 48 -9.21 18.65 12.49
N SER A 49 -9.86 17.86 13.33
CA SER A 49 -11.00 17.03 12.92
C SER A 49 -12.28 17.50 13.61
N PRO A 50 -13.35 17.82 12.84
CA PRO A 50 -14.64 18.16 13.42
C PRO A 50 -15.15 17.03 14.34
N GLY A 51 -15.58 17.38 15.55
CA GLY A 51 -16.12 16.43 16.53
C GLY A 51 -15.09 15.78 17.48
N THR A 52 -13.91 15.37 16.99
CA THR A 52 -12.86 14.74 17.83
C THR A 52 -11.75 15.70 18.26
N GLY A 53 -11.66 16.88 17.63
CA GLY A 53 -10.63 17.89 17.88
C GLY A 53 -9.40 17.71 16.99
N ALA A 54 -8.75 16.54 17.05
CA ALA A 54 -7.57 16.21 16.26
C ALA A 54 -7.63 14.78 15.71
N SER A 55 -7.17 14.57 14.46
CA SER A 55 -7.05 13.26 13.81
C SER A 55 -5.90 13.24 12.81
N TRP A 56 -5.33 12.08 12.53
CA TRP A 56 -4.42 11.90 11.40
C TRP A 56 -5.16 12.09 10.08
N ASP A 57 -4.50 12.71 9.11
CA ASP A 57 -5.02 12.98 7.76
C ASP A 57 -5.26 11.71 6.93
N PHE A 58 -4.46 10.66 7.16
CA PHE A 58 -4.66 9.33 6.57
C PHE A 58 -4.53 8.22 7.62
N PRO A 59 -5.03 7.00 7.33
CA PRO A 59 -4.79 5.83 8.16
C PRO A 59 -3.30 5.49 8.27
N ALA A 60 -2.92 4.80 9.35
CA ALA A 60 -1.57 4.26 9.51
C ALA A 60 -1.23 3.28 8.36
N PRO A 61 -0.03 3.38 7.76
CA PRO A 61 0.41 2.43 6.73
C PRO A 61 0.73 1.06 7.34
N PHE A 62 1.06 0.06 6.52
CA PHE A 62 1.59 -1.21 7.00
C PHE A 62 2.81 -1.66 6.19
N CYS A 63 3.60 -2.56 6.78
CA CYS A 63 4.78 -3.13 6.14
C CYS A 63 4.48 -4.54 5.65
N ARG A 64 4.40 -4.69 4.33
CA ARG A 64 4.22 -5.99 3.66
C ARG A 64 5.59 -6.60 3.35
N ALA A 65 5.75 -7.90 3.53
CA ALA A 65 7.00 -8.56 3.15
C ALA A 65 7.25 -8.42 1.65
N GLU A 66 8.48 -8.11 1.28
CA GLU A 66 8.92 -8.08 -0.11
C GLU A 66 8.76 -9.48 -0.73
N GLY A 67 8.12 -9.58 -1.89
CA GLY A 67 7.74 -10.87 -2.50
C GLY A 67 6.47 -11.51 -1.94
N ALA A 68 5.78 -10.90 -0.96
CA ALA A 68 4.45 -11.35 -0.59
C ALA A 68 3.45 -11.12 -1.73
N CYS A 69 2.45 -12.00 -1.80
CA CYS A 69 1.26 -11.90 -2.64
C CYS A 69 0.59 -10.51 -2.53
N GLY A 70 0.31 -9.88 -3.68
CA GLY A 70 -0.38 -8.60 -3.76
C GLY A 70 0.44 -7.35 -3.40
N GLY A 71 -0.22 -6.20 -3.39
CA GLY A 71 0.34 -4.90 -3.00
C GLY A 71 0.14 -3.80 -4.04
N THR A 72 0.70 -2.62 -3.77
CA THR A 72 0.59 -1.46 -4.66
C THR A 72 1.89 -1.21 -5.41
N LEU A 73 1.84 -1.19 -6.74
CA LEU A 73 2.97 -0.81 -7.58
C LEU A 73 2.82 0.65 -7.99
N ARG A 74 3.89 1.42 -7.77
CA ARG A 74 4.04 2.81 -8.18
C ARG A 74 5.35 2.96 -8.95
N GLY A 75 5.35 3.80 -9.98
CA GLY A 75 6.52 4.07 -10.81
C GLY A 75 6.28 3.75 -12.27
N THR A 76 7.28 4.02 -13.10
CA THR A 76 7.18 3.91 -14.56
C THR A 76 7.31 2.46 -15.06
N THR A 77 7.88 1.57 -14.24
CA THR A 77 8.11 0.15 -14.57
C THR A 77 8.11 -0.70 -13.29
N GLY A 78 7.75 -1.97 -13.41
CA GLY A 78 7.84 -2.94 -12.31
C GLY A 78 7.64 -4.38 -12.79
N THR A 79 7.81 -5.33 -11.88
CA THR A 79 7.58 -6.75 -12.13
C THR A 79 6.66 -7.30 -11.06
N ILE A 80 5.67 -8.09 -11.48
CA ILE A 80 4.75 -8.80 -10.60
C ILE A 80 4.97 -10.28 -10.83
N SER A 81 5.04 -11.05 -9.76
CA SER A 81 5.14 -12.51 -9.82
C SER A 81 4.24 -13.13 -8.76
N SER A 82 3.86 -14.38 -8.97
CA SER A 82 3.31 -15.20 -7.90
C SER A 82 4.29 -15.29 -6.73
N PRO A 83 3.81 -15.54 -5.50
CA PRO A 83 4.67 -15.88 -4.38
C PRO A 83 5.58 -17.05 -4.76
N HIS A 84 6.86 -16.95 -4.40
CA HIS A 84 7.88 -17.98 -4.63
C HIS A 84 8.30 -18.25 -6.08
N PHE A 85 7.81 -17.49 -7.06
CA PHE A 85 8.29 -17.57 -8.44
C PHE A 85 9.84 -17.57 -8.48
N PRO A 86 10.48 -18.49 -9.23
CA PRO A 86 9.93 -19.35 -10.28
C PRO A 86 9.38 -20.71 -9.82
N SER A 87 9.24 -20.93 -8.51
CA SER A 87 8.56 -22.14 -7.99
C SER A 87 7.04 -22.05 -8.17
N GLU A 88 6.37 -23.19 -8.08
CA GLU A 88 4.90 -23.28 -8.08
C GLU A 88 4.30 -22.41 -6.96
N TYR A 89 3.18 -21.76 -7.28
CA TYR A 89 2.44 -20.95 -6.32
C TYR A 89 1.63 -21.82 -5.34
N GLU A 90 1.28 -21.27 -4.19
CA GLU A 90 0.52 -22.01 -3.16
C GLU A 90 -0.96 -22.15 -3.52
N ASN A 91 -1.57 -23.27 -3.13
CA ASN A 91 -3.01 -23.49 -3.28
C ASN A 91 -3.82 -22.45 -2.49
N ASN A 92 -4.97 -22.04 -3.02
CA ASN A 92 -5.87 -21.04 -2.42
C ASN A 92 -5.24 -19.64 -2.26
N ALA A 93 -4.25 -19.29 -3.07
CA ALA A 93 -3.69 -17.95 -3.09
C ALA A 93 -4.66 -16.94 -3.74
N GLY A 94 -5.07 -15.93 -2.97
CA GLY A 94 -5.90 -14.82 -3.45
C GLY A 94 -5.09 -13.52 -3.52
N CYS A 95 -4.39 -13.30 -4.63
CA CYS A 95 -3.53 -12.12 -4.79
C CYS A 95 -4.21 -10.99 -5.53
N THR A 96 -4.04 -9.76 -5.03
CA THR A 96 -4.48 -8.55 -5.71
C THR A 96 -3.36 -7.53 -5.74
N TRP A 97 -2.99 -7.11 -6.95
CA TRP A 97 -2.02 -6.05 -7.17
C TRP A 97 -2.71 -4.83 -7.77
N SER A 98 -2.44 -3.65 -7.19
CA SER A 98 -2.94 -2.38 -7.69
C SER A 98 -1.80 -1.60 -8.34
N ILE A 99 -1.88 -1.36 -9.64
CA ILE A 99 -0.88 -0.59 -10.39
C ILE A 99 -1.40 0.84 -10.54
N LEU A 100 -0.65 1.80 -10.01
CA LEU A 100 -1.02 3.22 -10.05
C LEU A 100 -0.08 3.98 -11.00
N ALA A 101 -0.66 4.55 -12.05
CA ALA A 101 0.02 5.43 -13.00
C ALA A 101 -0.45 6.87 -12.84
N GLU A 102 0.36 7.83 -13.29
CA GLU A 102 -0.01 9.24 -13.27
C GLU A 102 -1.09 9.54 -14.32
N PRO A 103 -1.88 10.62 -14.15
CA PRO A 103 -2.91 10.98 -15.12
C PRO A 103 -2.33 11.19 -16.53
N GLY A 104 -2.90 10.48 -17.51
CA GLY A 104 -2.46 10.52 -18.91
C GLY A 104 -1.47 9.41 -19.29
N ASP A 105 -0.90 8.70 -18.33
CA ASP A 105 -0.07 7.53 -18.59
C ASP A 105 -0.93 6.29 -18.91
N THR A 106 -0.38 5.39 -19.70
CA THR A 106 -1.00 4.10 -20.03
C THR A 106 -0.20 2.96 -19.40
N ILE A 107 -0.90 2.07 -18.70
CA ILE A 107 -0.29 0.87 -18.12
C ILE A 107 -0.21 -0.20 -19.22
N ALA A 108 1.00 -0.65 -19.53
CA ALA A 108 1.25 -1.78 -20.40
C ALA A 108 1.63 -3.02 -19.58
N LEU A 109 0.95 -4.14 -19.82
CA LEU A 109 1.23 -5.42 -19.16
C LEU A 109 1.84 -6.40 -20.16
N VAL A 110 2.94 -7.05 -19.76
CA VAL A 110 3.62 -8.06 -20.56
C VAL A 110 3.80 -9.30 -19.68
N PHE A 111 3.26 -10.43 -20.16
CA PHE A 111 3.43 -11.73 -19.51
C PHE A 111 4.68 -12.41 -20.05
N SER A 112 5.73 -12.48 -19.23
CA SER A 112 6.95 -13.21 -19.58
C SER A 112 6.84 -14.70 -19.32
N ASP A 113 6.09 -15.07 -18.28
CA ASP A 113 5.82 -16.45 -17.89
C ASP A 113 4.37 -16.52 -17.37
N PHE A 114 3.63 -17.57 -17.76
CA PHE A 114 2.21 -17.70 -17.41
C PHE A 114 1.78 -19.17 -17.39
N GLN A 115 1.65 -19.72 -16.19
CA GLN A 115 1.15 -21.07 -15.92
C GLN A 115 0.19 -21.00 -14.73
N LEU A 116 -1.02 -21.54 -14.91
CA LEU A 116 -2.06 -21.66 -13.87
C LEU A 116 -2.65 -23.08 -13.92
N GLU A 117 -3.28 -23.51 -12.81
CA GLU A 117 -3.97 -24.78 -12.70
C GLU A 117 -5.25 -24.77 -13.55
N ASP A 118 -5.31 -25.67 -14.54
CA ASP A 118 -6.43 -25.75 -15.47
C ASP A 118 -7.77 -25.98 -14.76
N ARG A 119 -8.76 -25.13 -15.05
CA ARG A 119 -10.13 -25.12 -14.50
C ARG A 119 -10.29 -24.68 -13.05
N TYR A 120 -9.21 -24.41 -12.32
CA TYR A 120 -9.28 -24.01 -10.91
C TYR A 120 -8.84 -22.56 -10.68
N ASP A 121 -7.76 -22.16 -11.35
CA ASP A 121 -7.16 -20.85 -11.14
C ASP A 121 -7.34 -19.94 -12.36
N PHE A 122 -7.37 -18.64 -12.11
CA PHE A 122 -7.48 -17.61 -13.14
C PHE A 122 -6.73 -16.34 -12.75
N LEU A 123 -6.31 -15.59 -13.76
CA LEU A 123 -5.87 -14.21 -13.60
C LEU A 123 -6.97 -13.29 -14.15
N GLU A 124 -7.45 -12.38 -13.30
CA GLU A 124 -8.37 -11.32 -13.70
C GLU A 124 -7.65 -9.97 -13.71
N ILE A 125 -7.83 -9.21 -14.78
CA ILE A 125 -7.31 -7.84 -14.92
C ILE A 125 -8.51 -6.92 -15.00
N SER A 126 -8.67 -6.07 -13.99
CA SER A 126 -9.67 -5.00 -13.99
C SER A 126 -8.97 -3.65 -14.01
N GLY A 127 -9.46 -2.76 -14.86
CA GLY A 127 -9.08 -1.35 -14.84
C GLY A 127 -10.12 -0.53 -14.10
N THR A 128 -9.70 0.57 -13.50
CA THR A 128 -10.61 1.66 -13.15
C THR A 128 -10.66 2.62 -14.33
N GLU A 129 -11.84 3.12 -14.71
CA GLU A 129 -11.89 4.37 -15.48
C GLU A 129 -11.07 5.42 -14.73
N ALA A 130 -10.36 6.30 -15.46
CA ALA A 130 -9.60 7.37 -14.83
C ALA A 130 -10.47 8.09 -13.79
N PRO A 131 -9.95 8.43 -12.59
CA PRO A 131 -10.72 9.22 -11.64
C PRO A 131 -11.20 10.47 -12.37
N SER A 132 -12.51 10.59 -12.54
CA SER A 132 -13.15 11.77 -13.11
C SER A 132 -13.12 12.89 -12.07
N ILE A 133 -11.92 13.43 -11.84
CA ILE A 133 -11.70 14.62 -11.05
C ILE A 133 -10.79 15.56 -11.84
N TRP A 134 -11.44 16.27 -12.77
CA TRP A 134 -11.12 17.62 -13.21
C TRP A 134 -12.43 18.41 -13.25
#